data_AF-A0AAU5DIZ3-F1
#
_entry.id   AF-A0AAU5DIZ3-F1
#
_cell.length_a   1.000
_cell.length_b   1.000
_cell.length_c   1.000
_cell.angle_alpha   90.00
_cell.angle_beta   90.00
_cell.angle_gamma   90.00
#
_symmetry.space_group_name_H-M   'P 1'
#
loop_
_entity.id
_entity.type
_entity.pdbx_description
1 polymer ?
#
loop_
_entity_poly.entity_id
_entity_poly.type
_entity_poly.pdbx_seq_one_letter_code
_entity_poly.pdbx_strand_id
1 'polypeptide(L)'
;MEETNEPTERERPPALAPADEAMLARAQTLREITDAALRDVAQLYPADDHGSVLRDALFIHGLTERLVDQAVVAERERGASWTDIGYAASSSRQAAHERWNTTVGAWVLMQRRRTGIGNGPADAATHARYLDGWYANLTDEQKAVSSLLPSLTDEAARAEGDARRAEARQLHDRAEELRKEIDTAYNEAMAATGTPAAKERREVWAAKHLARADVYERLAAVEEPVAPEHRRRATTERSLAQDIARDRAPERLPAEDGTRERVYAAYAELTDKERSGSKRAVAALLAERLDSLSEASIRKHLDSVIAAYREKERMAYLLDIAACSDPAKALETAAGLLQRYAQPTNNDYWHSQSCRLLSGYLMAAALSDADVDTVYGWITHPGDLRPVELLRAGPSPEWATDCEQILTSPPRTRDNVLLTIQAALDWNLPQAKESH
;
A
#
# COMPACT_ATOMS: atom_id res chain seq x y z
N MET A 1 31.81 8.74 16.28
CA MET A 1 30.59 8.40 15.53
C MET A 1 30.15 7.05 16.05
N GLU A 2 29.30 7.07 17.09
CA GLU A 2 28.66 5.87 17.59
C GLU A 2 27.72 5.35 16.51
N GLU A 3 27.94 4.12 16.06
CA GLU A 3 26.98 3.37 15.26
C GLU A 3 25.68 3.30 16.07
N THR A 4 24.65 4.00 15.61
CA THR A 4 23.28 3.79 16.10
C THR A 4 22.86 2.40 15.62
N ASN A 5 23.16 1.39 16.43
CA ASN A 5 22.56 0.05 16.31
C ASN A 5 21.05 0.24 16.25
N GLU A 6 20.42 -0.14 15.13
CA GLU A 6 18.98 -0.33 15.14
C GLU A 6 18.69 -1.39 16.19
N PRO A 7 17.84 -1.08 17.19
CA PRO A 7 17.52 -2.04 18.22
C PRO A 7 17.00 -3.30 17.56
N THR A 8 17.66 -4.43 17.84
CA THR A 8 17.18 -5.74 17.40
C THR A 8 15.73 -5.90 17.86
N GLU A 9 14.93 -6.76 17.23
CA GLU A 9 13.51 -6.92 17.59
C GLU A 9 13.27 -7.21 19.10
N ARG A 10 14.30 -7.67 19.81
CA ARG A 10 14.37 -7.85 21.27
C ARG A 10 14.48 -6.56 22.10
N GLU A 11 14.91 -5.46 21.51
CA GLU A 11 15.11 -4.16 22.16
C GLU A 11 13.95 -3.18 21.89
N ARG A 12 12.97 -3.58 21.06
CA ARG A 12 11.78 -2.76 20.86
C ARG A 12 10.93 -2.75 22.13
N PRO A 13 10.47 -1.58 22.58
CA PRO A 13 9.57 -1.48 23.73
C PRO A 13 8.32 -2.36 23.54
N PRO A 14 7.79 -2.94 24.62
CA PRO A 14 6.57 -3.74 24.53
C PRO A 14 5.43 -2.89 23.97
N ALA A 15 4.70 -3.44 23.00
CA ALA A 15 3.56 -2.77 22.41
C ALA A 15 2.36 -2.82 23.38
N LEU A 16 1.47 -1.85 23.26
CA LEU A 16 0.20 -1.87 23.99
C LEU A 16 -0.71 -2.99 23.46
N ALA A 17 -1.81 -3.22 24.18
CA ALA A 17 -2.91 -4.00 23.63
C ALA A 17 -3.40 -3.33 22.33
N PRO A 18 -3.85 -4.10 21.31
CA PRO A 18 -4.24 -3.54 20.01
C PRO A 18 -5.22 -2.37 20.05
N ALA A 19 -6.23 -2.42 20.92
CA ALA A 19 -7.19 -1.33 21.10
C ALA A 19 -6.52 -0.05 21.61
N ASP A 20 -5.56 -0.18 22.53
CA ASP A 20 -4.82 0.95 23.11
C ASP A 20 -3.80 1.51 22.12
N GLU A 21 -3.16 0.66 21.29
CA GLU A 21 -2.33 1.11 20.17
C GLU A 21 -3.14 1.96 19.19
N ALA A 22 -4.36 1.51 18.83
CA ALA A 22 -5.26 2.24 17.93
C ALA A 22 -5.72 3.57 18.55
N MET A 23 -6.05 3.58 19.85
CA MET A 23 -6.43 4.79 20.59
C MET A 23 -5.27 5.79 20.68
N LEU A 24 -4.05 5.31 20.93
CA LEU A 24 -2.85 6.14 20.98
C LEU A 24 -2.54 6.75 19.59
N ALA A 25 -2.67 5.97 18.51
CA ALA A 25 -2.54 6.48 17.15
C ALA A 25 -3.57 7.57 16.84
N ARG A 26 -4.83 7.36 17.23
CA ARG A 26 -5.91 8.35 17.12
C ARG A 26 -5.61 9.63 17.90
N ALA A 27 -5.12 9.52 19.13
CA ALA A 27 -4.75 10.67 19.97
C ALA A 27 -3.63 11.50 19.34
N GLN A 28 -2.62 10.85 18.74
CA GLN A 28 -1.55 11.53 18.01
C GLN A 28 -2.10 12.36 16.83
N THR A 29 -2.99 11.78 16.01
CA THR A 29 -3.55 12.52 14.86
C THR A 29 -4.46 13.67 15.29
N LEU A 30 -5.21 13.54 16.39
CA LEU A 30 -5.94 14.67 16.99
C LEU A 30 -5.01 15.83 17.39
N ARG A 31 -3.85 15.49 17.99
CA ARG A 31 -2.83 16.48 18.32
C ARG A 31 -2.25 17.15 17.07
N GLU A 32 -1.97 16.39 16.02
CA GLU A 32 -1.47 16.92 14.74
C GLU A 32 -2.47 17.87 14.08
N ILE A 33 -3.77 17.52 14.07
CA ILE A 33 -4.84 18.40 13.58
C ILE A 33 -4.88 19.70 14.38
N THR A 34 -4.80 19.60 15.71
CA THR A 34 -4.85 20.76 16.60
C THR A 34 -3.65 21.69 16.36
N ASP A 35 -2.44 21.13 16.29
CA ASP A 35 -1.23 21.91 16.04
C ASP A 35 -1.24 22.54 14.64
N ALA A 36 -1.73 21.83 13.62
CA ALA A 36 -1.88 22.35 12.26
C ALA A 36 -2.89 23.51 12.22
N ALA A 37 -4.06 23.35 12.84
CA ALA A 37 -5.08 24.38 12.89
C ALA A 37 -4.62 25.63 13.66
N LEU A 38 -3.92 25.45 14.80
CA LEU A 38 -3.38 26.58 15.57
C LEU A 38 -2.29 27.33 14.79
N ARG A 39 -1.45 26.60 14.03
CA ARG A 39 -0.45 27.20 13.16
C ARG A 39 -1.11 28.01 12.04
N ASP A 40 -2.07 27.42 11.34
CA ASP A 40 -2.82 28.03 10.23
C ASP A 40 -3.47 29.36 10.65
N VAL A 41 -4.06 29.41 11.85
CA VAL A 41 -4.66 30.65 12.40
C VAL A 41 -3.62 31.74 12.68
N ALA A 42 -2.42 31.38 13.11
CA ALA A 42 -1.38 32.33 13.49
C ALA A 42 -0.42 32.69 12.33
N GLN A 43 -0.55 32.02 11.19
CA GLN A 43 0.41 32.13 10.09
C GLN A 43 0.13 33.35 9.22
N LEU A 44 1.20 34.12 8.95
CA LEU A 44 1.17 35.16 7.93
C LEU A 44 1.47 34.52 6.59
N TYR A 45 0.52 34.62 5.67
CA TYR A 45 0.69 34.16 4.29
C TYR A 45 1.32 35.26 3.44
N PRO A 46 2.50 35.02 2.82
CA PRO A 46 3.11 35.96 1.90
C PRO A 46 2.17 36.29 0.74
N ALA A 47 2.12 37.55 0.32
CA ALA A 47 1.22 38.01 -0.73
C ALA A 47 1.50 37.38 -2.11
N ASP A 48 2.70 36.82 -2.29
CA ASP A 48 3.20 36.17 -3.49
C ASP A 48 3.08 34.63 -3.48
N ASP A 49 2.76 34.01 -2.33
CA ASP A 49 2.54 32.56 -2.24
C ASP A 49 1.06 32.19 -2.38
N HIS A 50 0.57 32.32 -3.61
CA HIS A 50 -0.77 31.90 -4.00
C HIS A 50 -0.88 30.36 -3.98
N GLY A 51 -1.33 29.81 -2.85
CA GLY A 51 -1.60 28.37 -2.70
C GLY A 51 -1.27 27.81 -1.32
N SER A 52 -0.45 28.51 -0.54
CA SER A 52 -0.12 28.16 0.84
C SER A 52 -1.35 27.86 1.71
N VAL A 53 -2.34 28.77 1.72
CA VAL A 53 -3.60 28.59 2.45
C VAL A 53 -4.34 27.31 2.03
N LEU A 54 -4.40 27.01 0.72
CA LEU A 54 -5.05 25.81 0.22
C LEU A 54 -4.27 24.55 0.61
N ARG A 55 -2.93 24.58 0.54
CA ARG A 55 -2.08 23.45 0.93
C ARG A 55 -2.25 23.11 2.41
N ASP A 56 -2.28 24.12 3.28
CA ASP A 56 -2.50 23.92 4.72
C ASP A 56 -3.90 23.37 5.02
N ALA A 57 -4.94 23.89 4.35
CA ALA A 57 -6.30 23.37 4.46
C ALA A 57 -6.42 21.91 3.97
N LEU A 58 -5.79 21.56 2.83
CA LEU A 58 -5.75 20.20 2.32
C LEU A 58 -4.98 19.25 3.25
N PHE A 59 -3.91 19.75 3.89
CA PHE A 59 -3.17 18.99 4.89
C PHE A 59 -4.04 18.64 6.11
N ILE A 60 -4.76 19.63 6.66
CA ILE A 60 -5.72 19.40 7.77
C ILE A 60 -6.84 18.44 7.34
N HIS A 61 -7.34 18.57 6.10
CA HIS A 61 -8.33 17.65 5.55
C HIS A 61 -7.81 16.20 5.51
N GLY A 62 -6.59 15.97 4.99
CA GLY A 62 -5.97 14.65 4.97
C GLY A 62 -5.74 14.05 6.37
N LEU A 63 -5.37 14.88 7.35
CA LEU A 63 -5.30 14.44 8.76
C LEU A 63 -6.68 14.06 9.30
N THR A 64 -7.73 14.77 8.92
CA THR A 64 -9.11 14.48 9.34
C THR A 64 -9.61 13.16 8.73
N GLU A 65 -9.29 12.88 7.46
CA GLU A 65 -9.59 11.58 6.84
C GLU A 65 -8.86 10.44 7.57
N ARG A 66 -7.57 10.63 7.87
CA ARG A 66 -6.78 9.69 8.68
C ARG A 66 -7.39 9.46 10.07
N LEU A 67 -7.86 10.52 10.73
CA LEU A 67 -8.52 10.43 12.03
C LEU A 67 -9.78 9.55 11.97
N VAL A 68 -10.59 9.70 10.91
CA VAL A 68 -11.78 8.87 10.70
C VAL A 68 -11.39 7.41 10.53
N ASP A 69 -10.38 7.13 9.71
CA ASP A 69 -9.85 5.79 9.49
C ASP A 69 -9.35 5.15 10.78
N GLN A 70 -8.57 5.87 11.58
CA GLN A 70 -8.09 5.42 12.89
C GLN A 70 -9.23 5.22 13.90
N ALA A 71 -10.27 6.06 13.87
CA ALA A 71 -11.45 5.88 14.72
C ALA A 71 -12.19 4.59 14.38
N VAL A 72 -12.34 4.26 13.09
CA VAL A 72 -12.92 2.98 12.66
C VAL A 72 -12.07 1.80 13.14
N VAL A 73 -10.74 1.88 13.01
CA VAL A 73 -9.83 0.84 13.53
C VAL A 73 -9.99 0.67 15.05
N ALA A 74 -9.98 1.77 15.81
CA ALA A 74 -10.14 1.73 17.25
C ALA A 74 -11.47 1.10 17.66
N GLU A 75 -12.58 1.48 17.02
CA GLU A 75 -13.89 0.90 17.32
C GLU A 75 -13.96 -0.59 16.93
N ARG A 76 -13.32 -1.02 15.82
CA ARG A 76 -13.22 -2.43 15.46
C ARG A 76 -12.42 -3.25 16.47
N GLU A 77 -11.31 -2.72 16.99
CA GLU A 77 -10.53 -3.37 18.07
C GLU A 77 -11.29 -3.39 19.40
N ARG A 78 -12.27 -2.50 19.59
CA ARG A 78 -13.22 -2.50 20.72
C ARG A 78 -14.44 -3.38 20.50
N GLY A 79 -14.51 -4.11 19.38
CA GLY A 79 -15.57 -5.07 19.08
C GLY A 79 -16.80 -4.51 18.35
N ALA A 80 -16.78 -3.24 17.93
CA ALA A 80 -17.88 -2.66 17.16
C ALA A 80 -18.06 -3.40 15.83
N SER A 81 -19.30 -3.73 15.44
CA SER A 81 -19.60 -4.38 14.17
C SER A 81 -19.62 -3.38 13.00
N TRP A 82 -19.54 -3.86 11.76
CA TRP A 82 -19.76 -3.00 10.57
C TRP A 82 -21.13 -2.33 10.55
N THR A 83 -22.13 -2.90 11.23
CA THR A 83 -23.45 -2.28 11.39
C THR A 83 -23.34 -1.06 12.31
N ASP A 84 -22.60 -1.16 13.41
CA ASP A 84 -22.39 -0.07 14.37
C ASP A 84 -21.60 1.08 13.70
N ILE A 85 -20.55 0.73 12.95
CA ILE A 85 -19.77 1.71 12.17
C ILE A 85 -20.64 2.38 11.09
N GLY A 86 -21.46 1.60 10.37
CA GLY A 86 -22.39 2.13 9.38
C GLY A 86 -23.38 3.12 10.00
N TYR A 87 -23.99 2.75 11.13
CA TYR A 87 -24.91 3.61 11.87
C TYR A 87 -24.22 4.91 12.33
N ALA A 88 -23.04 4.83 12.93
CA ALA A 88 -22.27 6.00 13.37
C ALA A 88 -21.90 6.93 12.21
N ALA A 89 -21.60 6.37 11.04
CA ALA A 89 -21.27 7.10 9.82
C ALA A 89 -22.49 7.52 8.98
N SER A 90 -23.73 7.30 9.46
CA SER A 90 -24.96 7.53 8.70
C SER A 90 -24.96 6.87 7.30
N SER A 91 -24.44 5.64 7.23
CA SER A 91 -24.29 4.85 6.01
C SER A 91 -24.76 3.41 6.22
N SER A 92 -24.86 2.63 5.15
CA SER A 92 -25.22 1.21 5.28
C SER A 92 -24.03 0.39 5.80
N ARG A 93 -24.31 -0.76 6.44
CA ARG A 93 -23.29 -1.75 6.81
C ARG A 93 -22.35 -2.11 5.64
N GLN A 94 -22.90 -2.23 4.44
CA GLN A 94 -22.13 -2.58 3.24
C GLN A 94 -21.23 -1.42 2.80
N ALA A 95 -21.74 -0.19 2.77
CA ALA A 95 -20.93 0.97 2.40
C ALA A 95 -19.78 1.21 3.39
N ALA A 96 -20.03 1.02 4.70
CA ALA A 96 -18.99 1.09 5.71
C ALA A 96 -17.92 0.00 5.52
N HIS A 97 -18.34 -1.24 5.26
CA HIS A 97 -17.42 -2.35 4.97
C HIS A 97 -16.56 -2.04 3.74
N GLU A 98 -17.17 -1.68 2.61
CA GLU A 98 -16.44 -1.38 1.36
C GLU A 98 -15.44 -0.24 1.53
N ARG A 99 -15.80 0.79 2.31
CA ARG A 99 -14.93 1.95 2.54
C ARG A 99 -13.73 1.62 3.42
N TRP A 100 -13.92 0.94 4.54
CA TRP A 100 -12.90 0.86 5.59
C TRP A 100 -12.30 -0.53 5.81
N ASN A 101 -12.82 -1.59 5.18
CA ASN A 101 -12.27 -2.93 5.36
C ASN A 101 -10.79 -3.02 4.96
N THR A 102 -10.38 -2.30 3.91
CA THR A 102 -8.97 -2.25 3.50
C THR A 102 -8.10 -1.59 4.57
N THR A 103 -8.56 -0.50 5.20
CA THR A 103 -7.87 0.19 6.29
C THR A 103 -7.70 -0.73 7.51
N VAL A 104 -8.77 -1.43 7.92
CA VAL A 104 -8.73 -2.40 9.03
C VAL A 104 -7.81 -3.58 8.68
N GLY A 105 -7.83 -4.06 7.44
CA GLY A 105 -6.91 -5.08 6.95
C GLY A 105 -5.45 -4.63 7.01
N ALA A 106 -5.16 -3.39 6.58
CA ALA A 106 -3.82 -2.80 6.64
C ALA A 106 -3.31 -2.70 8.09
N TRP A 107 -4.16 -2.30 9.03
CA TRP A 107 -3.85 -2.29 10.46
C TRP A 107 -3.43 -3.67 10.98
N VAL A 108 -4.17 -4.72 10.59
CA VAL A 108 -3.84 -6.10 10.96
C VAL A 108 -2.52 -6.54 10.34
N LEU A 109 -2.27 -6.21 9.07
CA LEU A 109 -0.99 -6.51 8.39
C LEU A 109 0.21 -5.80 9.04
N MET A 110 0.00 -4.60 9.57
CA MET A 110 0.98 -3.87 10.38
C MET A 110 1.12 -4.42 11.81
N GLN A 111 0.60 -5.63 12.04
CA GLN A 111 0.63 -6.34 13.33
C GLN A 111 -0.05 -5.54 14.44
N ARG A 112 -1.04 -4.70 14.12
CA ARG A 112 -1.80 -3.90 15.08
C ARG A 112 -0.91 -3.04 15.97
N ARG A 113 0.13 -2.48 15.36
CA ARG A 113 1.03 -1.52 15.99
C ARG A 113 0.88 -0.21 15.26
N ARG A 114 0.89 0.89 16.00
CA ARG A 114 1.02 2.20 15.38
C ARG A 114 2.31 2.22 14.56
N THR A 115 2.20 2.55 13.28
CA THR A 115 3.37 2.81 12.45
C THR A 115 3.83 4.23 12.75
N GLY A 116 5.05 4.36 13.25
CA GLY A 116 5.61 5.60 13.77
C GLY A 116 5.97 6.60 12.67
N ILE A 117 4.97 7.22 12.02
CA ILE A 117 5.15 8.50 11.33
C ILE A 117 4.42 9.59 12.09
N GLY A 118 4.97 9.91 13.24
CA GLY A 118 4.71 11.18 13.90
C GLY A 118 5.99 11.56 14.62
N ASN A 119 6.14 12.83 14.99
CA ASN A 119 7.24 13.31 15.84
C ASN A 119 7.20 12.73 17.29
N GLY A 120 6.46 11.64 17.50
CA GLY A 120 6.24 11.00 18.79
C GLY A 120 7.29 9.92 19.09
N PRO A 121 7.55 9.65 20.38
CA PRO A 121 8.42 8.56 20.81
C PRO A 121 8.00 7.17 20.27
N ALA A 122 8.98 6.32 19.94
CA ALA A 122 8.74 4.93 19.52
C ALA A 122 8.20 4.04 20.66
N ASP A 123 8.49 4.38 21.91
CA ASP A 123 7.93 3.70 23.10
C ASP A 123 6.52 4.22 23.41
N ALA A 124 5.56 3.32 23.59
CA ALA A 124 4.15 3.69 23.73
C ALA A 124 3.88 4.44 25.03
N ALA A 125 4.55 4.06 26.13
CA ALA A 125 4.40 4.73 27.41
C ALA A 125 4.99 6.14 27.39
N THR A 126 6.14 6.31 26.76
CA THR A 126 6.76 7.62 26.54
C THR A 126 5.93 8.48 25.60
N HIS A 127 5.32 7.89 24.58
CA HIS A 127 4.43 8.60 23.66
C HIS A 127 3.14 9.06 24.35
N ALA A 128 2.51 8.22 25.17
CA ALA A 128 1.34 8.61 25.95
C ALA A 128 1.66 9.77 26.90
N ARG A 129 2.80 9.72 27.62
CA ARG A 129 3.27 10.83 28.49
C ARG A 129 3.58 12.10 27.71
N TYR A 130 4.13 11.97 26.50
CA TYR A 130 4.36 13.11 25.63
C TYR A 130 3.03 13.80 25.26
N LEU A 131 2.01 13.02 24.92
CA LEU A 131 0.69 13.56 24.60
C LEU A 131 -0.02 14.13 25.83
N ASP A 132 0.13 13.51 27.01
CA ASP A 132 -0.34 14.07 28.27
C ASP A 132 0.28 15.46 28.52
N GLY A 133 1.60 15.58 28.40
CA GLY A 133 2.30 16.86 28.59
C GLY A 133 1.89 17.93 27.57
N TRP A 134 1.67 17.54 26.32
CA TRP A 134 1.12 18.44 25.30
C TRP A 134 -0.30 18.90 25.67
N TYR A 135 -1.18 17.99 26.07
CA TYR A 135 -2.56 18.31 26.43
C TYR A 135 -2.65 19.14 27.70
N ALA A 136 -1.79 18.87 28.68
CA ALA A 136 -1.66 19.62 29.93
C ALA A 136 -1.30 21.10 29.70
N ASN A 137 -0.59 21.40 28.61
CA ASN A 137 -0.27 22.79 28.23
C ASN A 137 -1.49 23.53 27.65
N LEU A 138 -2.51 22.81 27.19
CA LEU A 138 -3.72 23.38 26.60
C LEU A 138 -4.89 23.43 27.59
N THR A 139 -4.95 22.45 28.49
CA THR A 139 -6.00 22.26 29.50
C THR A 139 -5.29 21.79 30.76
N ASP A 140 -5.66 22.22 31.97
CA ASP A 140 -4.89 21.86 33.18
C ASP A 140 -4.88 20.34 33.56
N GLU A 141 -5.40 19.46 32.69
CA GLU A 141 -5.46 18.00 32.84
C GLU A 141 -4.13 17.33 32.52
N GLN A 142 -3.56 16.65 33.51
CA GLN A 142 -2.21 16.08 33.45
C GLN A 142 -2.13 14.65 32.89
N LYS A 143 -3.26 13.92 32.80
CA LYS A 143 -3.28 12.51 32.37
C LYS A 143 -4.43 12.19 31.41
N ALA A 144 -4.66 13.05 30.43
CA ALA A 144 -5.79 12.90 29.52
C ALA A 144 -5.70 11.68 28.58
N VAL A 145 -4.50 11.30 28.14
CA VAL A 145 -4.28 10.19 27.21
C VAL A 145 -3.90 8.92 27.96
N SER A 146 -2.93 8.98 28.86
CA SER A 146 -2.46 7.76 29.54
C SER A 146 -3.53 7.10 30.41
N SER A 147 -4.47 7.86 30.98
CA SER A 147 -5.58 7.29 31.77
C SER A 147 -6.58 6.48 30.93
N LEU A 148 -6.60 6.67 29.61
CA LEU A 148 -7.49 5.98 28.68
C LEU A 148 -6.89 4.70 28.08
N LEU A 149 -5.64 4.38 28.41
CA LEU A 149 -4.87 3.26 27.85
C LEU A 149 -4.56 2.23 28.96
N PRO A 150 -5.53 1.37 29.35
CA PRO A 150 -5.39 0.45 30.48
C PRO A 150 -4.15 -0.48 30.38
N SER A 151 -3.74 -0.87 29.18
CA SER A 151 -2.55 -1.71 28.96
C SER A 151 -1.23 -0.98 29.20
N LEU A 152 -1.22 0.33 29.49
CA LEU A 152 -0.03 1.00 30.02
C LEU A 152 0.34 0.49 31.42
N THR A 153 -0.66 0.15 32.23
CA THR A 153 -0.46 -0.35 33.61
C THR A 153 -0.71 -1.84 33.75
N ASP A 154 -1.43 -2.45 32.80
CA ASP A 154 -1.72 -3.88 32.78
C ASP A 154 -0.71 -4.64 31.90
N GLU A 155 0.29 -5.24 32.55
CA GLU A 155 1.30 -6.07 31.88
C GLU A 155 0.73 -7.36 31.29
N ALA A 156 -0.31 -7.94 31.92
CA ALA A 156 -0.95 -9.14 31.43
C ALA A 156 -1.68 -8.88 30.11
N ALA A 157 -2.39 -7.74 30.00
CA ALA A 157 -3.03 -7.32 28.76
C ALA A 157 -2.02 -7.10 27.61
N ARG A 158 -0.83 -6.55 27.90
CA ARG A 158 0.24 -6.43 26.90
C ARG A 158 0.78 -7.77 26.46
N ALA A 159 1.09 -8.65 27.42
CA ALA A 159 1.61 -9.98 27.14
C ALA A 159 0.61 -10.81 26.32
N GLU A 160 -0.68 -10.73 26.64
CA GLU A 160 -1.73 -11.36 25.85
C GLU A 160 -1.81 -10.78 24.43
N GLY A 161 -1.76 -9.46 24.29
CA GLY A 161 -1.73 -8.79 22.98
C GLY A 161 -0.54 -9.24 22.12
N ASP A 162 0.65 -9.33 22.71
CA ASP A 162 1.85 -9.82 22.01
C ASP A 162 1.77 -11.31 21.67
N ALA A 163 1.21 -12.14 22.55
CA ALA A 163 0.96 -13.56 22.26
C ALA A 163 0.01 -13.74 21.08
N ARG A 164 -1.11 -12.98 21.04
CA ARG A 164 -2.05 -12.99 19.91
C ARG A 164 -1.40 -12.53 18.61
N ARG A 165 -0.58 -11.47 18.64
CA ARG A 165 0.21 -11.03 17.46
C ARG A 165 1.16 -12.11 16.97
N ALA A 166 1.85 -12.80 17.89
CA ALA A 166 2.77 -13.88 17.54
C ALA A 166 2.05 -15.08 16.91
N GLU A 167 0.90 -15.50 17.48
CA GLU A 167 0.09 -16.56 16.90
C GLU A 167 -0.44 -16.16 15.51
N ALA A 168 -0.97 -14.94 15.36
CA ALA A 168 -1.45 -14.45 14.07
C ALA A 168 -0.36 -14.48 13.00
N ARG A 169 0.87 -14.03 13.31
CA ARG A 169 2.02 -14.12 12.39
C ARG A 169 2.28 -15.56 11.94
N GLN A 170 2.38 -16.49 12.89
CA GLN A 170 2.60 -17.91 12.59
C GLN A 170 1.49 -18.49 11.70
N LEU A 171 0.24 -18.07 11.91
CA LEU A 171 -0.88 -18.50 11.09
C LEU A 171 -0.84 -17.91 9.68
N HIS A 172 -0.49 -16.62 9.52
CA HIS A 172 -0.31 -16.02 8.19
C HIS A 172 0.84 -16.68 7.44
N ASP A 173 1.99 -16.92 8.09
CA ASP A 173 3.11 -17.64 7.50
C ASP A 173 2.68 -19.04 7.03
N ARG A 174 1.93 -19.77 7.89
CA ARG A 174 1.40 -21.08 7.54
C ARG A 174 0.40 -21.03 6.37
N ALA A 175 -0.44 -19.99 6.30
CA ALA A 175 -1.37 -19.80 5.19
C ALA A 175 -0.66 -19.55 3.86
N GLU A 176 0.49 -18.86 3.88
CA GLU A 176 1.35 -18.63 2.71
C GLU A 176 2.14 -19.87 2.30
N GLU A 177 2.65 -20.65 3.25
CA GLU A 177 3.22 -21.97 2.96
C GLU A 177 2.21 -22.88 2.29
N LEU A 178 1.00 -22.98 2.84
CA LEU A 178 -0.08 -23.78 2.28
C LEU A 178 -0.48 -23.31 0.88
N ARG A 179 -0.42 -22.01 0.59
CA ARG A 179 -0.64 -21.50 -0.78
C ARG A 179 0.36 -22.12 -1.76
N LYS A 180 1.65 -22.13 -1.41
CA LYS A 180 2.70 -22.73 -2.24
C LYS A 180 2.52 -24.25 -2.37
N GLU A 181 2.17 -24.93 -1.27
CA GLU A 181 1.86 -26.36 -1.28
C GLU A 181 0.65 -26.70 -2.16
N ILE A 182 -0.39 -25.85 -2.18
CA ILE A 182 -1.55 -25.96 -3.06
C ILE A 182 -1.13 -25.88 -4.53
N ASP A 183 -0.27 -24.92 -4.88
CA ASP A 183 0.21 -24.76 -6.26
C ASP A 183 1.01 -25.99 -6.73
N THR A 184 1.86 -26.54 -5.85
CA THR A 184 2.58 -27.81 -6.13
C THR A 184 1.61 -28.98 -6.29
N ALA A 185 0.68 -29.18 -5.33
CA ALA A 185 -0.27 -30.29 -5.37
C ALA A 185 -1.20 -30.21 -6.59
N TYR A 186 -1.57 -29.01 -7.01
CA TYR A 186 -2.30 -28.77 -8.25
C TYR A 186 -1.52 -29.29 -9.47
N ASN A 187 -0.25 -28.89 -9.61
CA ASN A 187 0.57 -29.28 -10.76
C ASN A 187 0.74 -30.81 -10.83
N GLU A 188 0.95 -31.46 -9.69
CA GLU A 188 1.01 -32.93 -9.60
C GLU A 188 -0.33 -33.59 -9.99
N ALA A 189 -1.46 -33.05 -9.51
CA ALA A 189 -2.78 -33.55 -9.86
C ALA A 189 -3.07 -33.42 -11.36
N MET A 190 -2.64 -32.33 -11.98
CA MET A 190 -2.79 -32.15 -13.43
C MET A 190 -1.90 -33.10 -14.22
N ALA A 191 -0.63 -33.26 -13.82
CA ALA A 191 0.30 -34.17 -14.48
C ALA A 191 -0.15 -35.64 -14.40
N ALA A 192 -0.88 -36.01 -13.34
CA ALA A 192 -1.45 -37.34 -13.17
C ALA A 192 -2.76 -37.58 -13.95
N THR A 193 -3.31 -36.58 -14.65
CA THR A 193 -4.57 -36.71 -15.39
C THR A 193 -4.49 -37.82 -16.44
N GLY A 194 -5.50 -38.69 -16.49
CA GLY A 194 -5.53 -39.85 -17.38
C GLY A 194 -4.72 -41.06 -16.89
N THR A 195 -4.06 -40.96 -15.73
CA THR A 195 -3.37 -42.07 -15.07
C THR A 195 -4.22 -42.65 -13.93
N PRO A 196 -3.94 -43.90 -13.48
CA PRO A 196 -4.59 -44.45 -12.28
C PRO A 196 -4.38 -43.61 -11.00
N ALA A 197 -3.33 -42.79 -10.95
CA ALA A 197 -2.99 -41.95 -9.79
C ALA A 197 -3.75 -40.61 -9.74
N ALA A 198 -4.53 -40.26 -10.78
CA ALA A 198 -5.22 -38.97 -10.87
C ALA A 198 -6.11 -38.67 -9.65
N LYS A 199 -6.86 -39.67 -9.19
CA LYS A 199 -7.79 -39.52 -8.06
C LYS A 199 -7.05 -39.21 -6.76
N GLU A 200 -6.01 -39.98 -6.44
CA GLU A 200 -5.20 -39.80 -5.25
C GLU A 200 -4.54 -38.41 -5.21
N ARG A 201 -3.97 -37.95 -6.34
CA ARG A 201 -3.33 -36.63 -6.40
C ARG A 201 -4.33 -35.48 -6.22
N ARG A 202 -5.56 -35.63 -6.73
CA ARG A 202 -6.64 -34.65 -6.47
C ARG A 202 -7.08 -34.65 -5.01
N GLU A 203 -7.14 -35.80 -4.35
CA GLU A 203 -7.45 -35.88 -2.92
C GLU A 203 -6.39 -35.14 -2.08
N VAL A 204 -5.10 -35.29 -2.43
CA VAL A 204 -4.00 -34.52 -1.81
C VAL A 204 -4.18 -33.02 -2.03
N TRP A 205 -4.48 -32.59 -3.27
CA TRP A 205 -4.73 -31.19 -3.58
C TRP A 205 -5.92 -30.62 -2.79
N ALA A 206 -7.04 -31.32 -2.73
CA ALA A 206 -8.21 -30.93 -1.94
C ALA A 206 -7.90 -30.83 -0.43
N ALA A 207 -7.10 -31.76 0.10
CA ALA A 207 -6.69 -31.75 1.51
C ALA A 207 -5.86 -30.50 1.87
N LYS A 208 -5.05 -29.97 0.95
CA LYS A 208 -4.29 -28.72 1.18
C LYS A 208 -5.21 -27.50 1.29
N HIS A 209 -6.26 -27.43 0.47
CA HIS A 209 -7.29 -26.40 0.59
C HIS A 209 -8.03 -26.48 1.94
N LEU A 210 -8.39 -27.69 2.41
CA LEU A 210 -8.99 -27.87 3.74
C LEU A 210 -8.07 -27.41 4.87
N ALA A 211 -6.78 -27.77 4.82
CA ALA A 211 -5.81 -27.33 5.81
C ALA A 211 -5.69 -25.80 5.85
N ARG A 212 -5.74 -25.13 4.69
CA ARG A 212 -5.70 -23.67 4.61
C ARG A 212 -6.99 -23.03 5.14
N ALA A 213 -8.14 -23.67 4.92
CA ALA A 213 -9.40 -23.23 5.52
C ALA A 213 -9.35 -23.25 7.05
N ASP A 214 -8.75 -24.27 7.65
CA ASP A 214 -8.63 -24.38 9.11
C ASP A 214 -7.69 -23.31 9.69
N VAL A 215 -6.62 -22.95 8.97
CA VAL A 215 -5.77 -21.80 9.33
C VAL A 215 -6.57 -20.51 9.32
N TYR A 216 -7.43 -20.28 8.32
CA TYR A 216 -8.29 -19.10 8.28
C TYR A 216 -9.33 -19.08 9.41
N GLU A 217 -9.91 -20.21 9.83
CA GLU A 217 -10.78 -20.22 11.02
C GLU A 217 -10.02 -19.84 12.31
N ARG A 218 -8.78 -20.31 12.46
CA ARG A 218 -7.94 -19.92 13.59
C ARG A 218 -7.60 -18.44 13.54
N LEU A 219 -7.25 -17.91 12.37
CA LEU A 219 -7.07 -16.47 12.16
C LEU A 219 -8.34 -15.69 12.52
N ALA A 220 -9.53 -16.20 12.21
CA ALA A 220 -10.78 -15.56 12.59
C ALA A 220 -10.99 -15.49 14.11
N ALA A 221 -10.42 -16.41 14.89
CA ALA A 221 -10.49 -16.38 16.35
C ALA A 221 -9.47 -15.43 16.97
N VAL A 222 -8.25 -15.37 16.43
CA VAL A 222 -7.16 -14.51 16.94
C VAL A 222 -7.34 -13.07 16.45
N GLU A 223 -7.90 -12.89 15.25
CA GLU A 223 -8.02 -11.60 14.58
C GLU A 223 -9.47 -11.11 14.44
N GLU A 224 -10.14 -10.91 15.56
CA GLU A 224 -11.56 -10.52 15.62
C GLU A 224 -11.99 -9.34 14.69
N PRO A 225 -11.23 -8.23 14.58
CA PRO A 225 -11.52 -7.13 13.66
C PRO A 225 -11.65 -7.50 12.18
N VAL A 226 -11.08 -8.61 11.74
CA VAL A 226 -11.14 -9.12 10.36
C VAL A 226 -11.65 -10.57 10.29
N ALA A 227 -12.27 -11.05 11.37
CA ALA A 227 -12.81 -12.40 11.44
C ALA A 227 -13.83 -12.72 10.34
N PRO A 228 -14.75 -11.81 9.94
CA PRO A 228 -15.66 -12.09 8.83
C PRO A 228 -14.94 -12.40 7.52
N GLU A 229 -13.84 -11.71 7.21
CA GLU A 229 -13.03 -11.89 6.02
C GLU A 229 -12.32 -13.25 6.04
N HIS A 230 -11.75 -13.63 7.19
CA HIS A 230 -11.13 -14.92 7.39
C HIS A 230 -12.14 -16.08 7.27
N ARG A 231 -13.33 -15.97 7.87
CA ARG A 231 -14.39 -16.99 7.72
C ARG A 231 -14.87 -17.13 6.28
N ARG A 232 -14.95 -16.01 5.54
CA ARG A 232 -15.27 -16.04 4.10
C ARG A 232 -14.18 -16.78 3.32
N ARG A 233 -12.90 -16.49 3.58
CA ARG A 233 -11.77 -17.21 2.97
C ARG A 233 -11.80 -18.70 3.31
N ALA A 234 -12.03 -19.06 4.57
CA ALA A 234 -12.19 -20.46 4.99
C ALA A 234 -13.33 -21.18 4.24
N THR A 235 -14.48 -20.50 4.09
CA THR A 235 -15.63 -21.03 3.33
C THR A 235 -15.27 -21.26 1.85
N THR A 236 -14.58 -20.30 1.23
CA THR A 236 -14.09 -20.42 -0.16
C THR A 236 -13.15 -21.61 -0.32
N GLU A 237 -12.17 -21.75 0.57
CA GLU A 237 -11.20 -22.85 0.55
C GLU A 237 -11.88 -24.22 0.71
N ARG A 238 -12.89 -24.33 1.60
CA ARG A 238 -13.69 -25.56 1.72
C ARG A 238 -14.52 -25.87 0.48
N SER A 239 -15.11 -24.85 -0.15
CA SER A 239 -15.85 -25.03 -1.39
C SER A 239 -14.94 -25.56 -2.50
N LEU A 240 -13.75 -24.98 -2.65
CA LEU A 240 -12.75 -25.44 -3.62
C LEU A 240 -12.35 -26.89 -3.37
N ALA A 241 -12.07 -27.26 -2.12
CA ALA A 241 -11.74 -28.63 -1.75
C ALA A 241 -12.87 -29.62 -2.12
N GLN A 242 -14.13 -29.27 -1.87
CA GLN A 242 -15.28 -30.10 -2.21
C GLN A 242 -15.46 -30.25 -3.72
N ASP A 243 -15.24 -29.18 -4.49
CA ASP A 243 -15.31 -29.20 -5.94
C ASP A 243 -14.21 -30.11 -6.52
N ILE A 244 -12.95 -29.92 -6.10
CA ILE A 244 -11.81 -30.75 -6.49
C ILE A 244 -12.09 -32.24 -6.19
N ALA A 245 -12.61 -32.56 -5.00
CA ALA A 245 -12.90 -33.93 -4.59
C ALA A 245 -14.04 -34.58 -5.40
N ARG A 246 -14.99 -33.78 -5.92
CA ARG A 246 -16.12 -34.27 -6.72
C ARG A 246 -15.80 -34.48 -8.19
N ASP A 247 -14.56 -34.21 -8.60
CA ASP A 247 -14.18 -34.08 -10.02
C ASP A 247 -15.07 -33.10 -10.79
N ARG A 248 -15.77 -32.24 -10.05
CA ARG A 248 -16.15 -30.93 -10.57
C ARG A 248 -14.88 -30.15 -10.40
N ALA A 249 -13.89 -30.36 -11.28
CA ALA A 249 -12.78 -29.42 -11.36
C ALA A 249 -13.43 -28.05 -11.24
N PRO A 250 -13.16 -27.26 -10.17
CA PRO A 250 -13.62 -25.89 -10.16
C PRO A 250 -13.05 -25.40 -11.45
N GLU A 251 -13.92 -25.12 -12.43
CA GLU A 251 -13.53 -24.93 -13.81
C GLU A 251 -12.35 -23.98 -13.72
N ARG A 252 -11.14 -24.54 -13.84
CA ARG A 252 -10.01 -23.69 -14.08
C ARG A 252 -10.46 -23.23 -15.43
N LEU A 253 -10.83 -21.96 -15.50
CA LEU A 253 -10.57 -21.23 -16.72
C LEU A 253 -9.22 -21.80 -17.17
N PRO A 254 -9.19 -22.45 -18.35
CA PRO A 254 -7.96 -23.05 -18.84
C PRO A 254 -6.87 -22.05 -18.52
N ALA A 255 -5.76 -22.53 -17.94
CA ALA A 255 -4.62 -21.71 -17.53
C ALA A 255 -4.62 -20.47 -18.41
N GLU A 256 -4.80 -19.28 -17.80
CA GLU A 256 -4.94 -17.99 -18.48
C GLU A 256 -3.64 -17.72 -19.27
N ASP A 257 -3.36 -18.56 -20.26
CA ASP A 257 -2.20 -18.60 -21.12
C ASP A 257 -2.43 -17.46 -22.09
N GLY A 258 -2.15 -16.26 -21.61
CA GLY A 258 -2.35 -15.06 -22.38
C GLY A 258 -3.82 -14.67 -22.59
N THR A 259 -4.84 -15.31 -22.01
CA THR A 259 -6.24 -14.91 -22.31
C THR A 259 -6.50 -13.48 -21.82
N ARG A 260 -6.08 -13.17 -20.60
CA ARG A 260 -6.16 -11.80 -20.06
C ARG A 260 -5.29 -10.85 -20.88
N GLU A 261 -4.11 -11.26 -21.29
CA GLU A 261 -3.15 -10.49 -22.09
C GLU A 261 -3.66 -10.23 -23.51
N ARG A 262 -4.33 -11.20 -24.13
CA ARG A 262 -4.96 -11.09 -25.46
C ARG A 262 -6.20 -10.22 -25.40
N VAL A 263 -7.02 -10.36 -24.36
CA VAL A 263 -8.15 -9.45 -24.10
C VAL A 263 -7.64 -8.03 -23.84
N TYR A 264 -6.53 -7.89 -23.11
CA TYR A 264 -5.89 -6.61 -22.87
C TYR A 264 -5.36 -5.97 -24.16
N ALA A 265 -4.61 -6.72 -24.98
CA ALA A 265 -4.09 -6.25 -26.26
C ALA A 265 -5.22 -5.79 -27.19
N ALA A 266 -6.26 -6.62 -27.35
CA ALA A 266 -7.41 -6.28 -28.18
C ALA A 266 -8.22 -5.09 -27.61
N TYR A 267 -8.32 -4.97 -26.27
CA TYR A 267 -8.98 -3.83 -25.61
C TYR A 267 -8.18 -2.53 -25.76
N ALA A 268 -6.85 -2.61 -25.75
CA ALA A 268 -5.98 -1.45 -25.97
C ALA A 268 -6.09 -0.89 -27.39
N GLU A 269 -6.38 -1.75 -28.38
CA GLU A 269 -6.64 -1.38 -29.78
C GLU A 269 -8.06 -0.86 -30.06
N LEU A 270 -8.95 -0.85 -29.07
CA LEU A 270 -10.26 -0.22 -29.22
C LEU A 270 -10.11 1.31 -29.23
N THR A 271 -10.93 1.98 -30.01
CA THR A 271 -11.09 3.44 -29.94
C THR A 271 -11.78 3.85 -28.64
N ASP A 272 -11.62 5.10 -28.20
CA ASP A 272 -12.31 5.62 -27.01
C ASP A 272 -13.83 5.47 -27.10
N LYS A 273 -14.38 5.65 -28.29
CA LYS A 273 -15.81 5.45 -28.57
C LYS A 273 -16.23 4.00 -28.33
N GLU A 274 -15.43 3.03 -28.81
CA GLU A 274 -15.70 1.61 -28.58
C GLU A 274 -15.56 1.23 -27.08
N ARG A 275 -14.55 1.78 -26.39
CA ARG A 275 -14.32 1.55 -24.95
C ARG A 275 -15.41 2.16 -24.06
N SER A 276 -16.01 3.28 -24.48
CA SER A 276 -17.08 3.96 -23.73
C SER A 276 -18.42 3.21 -23.71
N GLY A 277 -18.54 2.14 -24.50
CA GLY A 277 -19.73 1.30 -24.56
C GLY A 277 -20.01 0.52 -23.26
N SER A 278 -21.21 -0.07 -23.17
CA SER A 278 -21.53 -0.97 -22.06
C SER A 278 -20.55 -2.15 -22.03
N LYS A 279 -20.28 -2.70 -20.83
CA LYS A 279 -19.42 -3.88 -20.65
C LYS A 279 -19.80 -5.05 -21.59
N ARG A 280 -21.09 -5.22 -21.85
CA ARG A 280 -21.61 -6.23 -22.79
C ARG A 280 -21.26 -5.92 -24.24
N ALA A 281 -21.40 -4.66 -24.65
CA ALA A 281 -21.05 -4.21 -26.01
C ALA A 281 -19.54 -4.34 -26.28
N VAL A 282 -18.71 -3.93 -25.30
CA VAL A 282 -17.25 -4.09 -25.38
C VAL A 282 -16.86 -5.56 -25.46
N ALA A 283 -17.46 -6.43 -24.64
CA ALA A 283 -17.16 -7.86 -24.69
C ALA A 283 -17.60 -8.53 -26.00
N ALA A 284 -18.70 -8.11 -26.61
CA ALA A 284 -19.14 -8.60 -27.91
C ALA A 284 -18.17 -8.18 -29.02
N LEU A 285 -17.73 -6.92 -29.04
CA LEU A 285 -16.72 -6.41 -29.97
C LEU A 285 -15.39 -7.17 -29.85
N LEU A 286 -14.95 -7.43 -28.61
CA LEU A 286 -13.73 -8.20 -28.37
C LEU A 286 -13.89 -9.68 -28.75
N ALA A 287 -15.09 -10.26 -28.59
CA ALA A 287 -15.35 -11.64 -29.01
C ALA A 287 -15.26 -11.79 -30.53
N GLU A 288 -15.75 -10.80 -31.30
CA GLU A 288 -15.59 -10.75 -32.76
C GLU A 288 -14.12 -10.61 -33.18
N ARG A 289 -13.29 -9.90 -32.41
CA ARG A 289 -11.85 -9.75 -32.72
C ARG A 289 -11.00 -10.92 -32.28
N LEU A 290 -11.41 -11.64 -31.24
CA LEU A 290 -10.64 -12.70 -30.59
C LEU A 290 -11.20 -14.09 -30.88
N ASP A 291 -11.81 -14.32 -32.06
CA ASP A 291 -12.47 -15.51 -32.67
C ASP A 291 -12.47 -16.86 -31.89
N SER A 292 -11.37 -17.17 -31.20
CA SER A 292 -11.22 -18.24 -30.21
C SER A 292 -11.88 -18.03 -28.84
N LEU A 293 -12.39 -16.85 -28.48
CA LEU A 293 -12.88 -16.52 -27.13
C LEU A 293 -14.37 -16.15 -27.12
N SER A 294 -15.12 -16.76 -26.20
CA SER A 294 -16.55 -16.43 -26.02
C SER A 294 -16.74 -15.10 -25.28
N GLU A 295 -17.85 -14.41 -25.56
CA GLU A 295 -18.24 -13.18 -24.85
C GLU A 295 -18.26 -13.37 -23.32
N ALA A 296 -18.73 -14.53 -22.86
CA ALA A 296 -18.80 -14.86 -21.43
C ALA A 296 -17.39 -14.94 -20.79
N SER A 297 -16.42 -15.52 -21.50
CA SER A 297 -15.03 -15.60 -21.07
C SER A 297 -14.41 -14.20 -20.99
N ILE A 298 -14.60 -13.38 -22.03
CA ILE A 298 -14.07 -12.01 -22.09
C ILE A 298 -14.61 -11.14 -20.96
N ARG A 299 -15.93 -11.17 -20.67
CA ARG A 299 -16.52 -10.38 -19.58
C ARG A 299 -15.94 -10.70 -18.20
N LYS A 300 -15.45 -11.92 -17.99
CA LYS A 300 -14.84 -12.36 -16.73
C LYS A 300 -13.50 -11.65 -16.48
N HIS A 301 -12.74 -11.36 -17.53
CA HIS A 301 -11.47 -10.63 -17.44
C HIS A 301 -11.60 -9.13 -17.66
N LEU A 302 -12.70 -8.68 -18.29
CA LEU A 302 -12.84 -7.31 -18.76
C LEU A 302 -12.73 -6.25 -17.65
N ASP A 303 -13.21 -6.50 -16.42
CA ASP A 303 -13.06 -5.52 -15.32
C ASP A 303 -11.58 -5.37 -14.91
N SER A 304 -10.86 -6.49 -14.83
CA SER A 304 -9.42 -6.49 -14.54
C SER A 304 -8.63 -5.84 -15.67
N VAL A 305 -9.02 -6.07 -16.93
CA VAL A 305 -8.39 -5.46 -18.11
C VAL A 305 -8.66 -3.96 -18.17
N ILE A 306 -9.89 -3.52 -17.91
CA ILE A 306 -10.25 -2.11 -17.82
C ILE A 306 -9.47 -1.43 -16.71
N ALA A 307 -9.36 -2.05 -15.53
CA ALA A 307 -8.57 -1.52 -14.43
C ALA A 307 -7.09 -1.40 -14.79
N ALA A 308 -6.49 -2.44 -15.37
CA ALA A 308 -5.10 -2.42 -15.82
C ALA A 308 -4.86 -1.43 -16.97
N TYR A 309 -5.82 -1.27 -17.89
CA TYR A 309 -5.72 -0.33 -19.01
C TYR A 309 -5.83 1.11 -18.52
N ARG A 310 -6.79 1.40 -17.63
CA ARG A 310 -6.93 2.72 -17.00
C ARG A 310 -5.72 3.04 -16.15
N GLU A 311 -5.13 2.07 -15.47
CA GLU A 311 -3.89 2.29 -14.75
C GLU A 311 -2.74 2.56 -15.71
N LYS A 312 -2.63 1.84 -16.83
CA LYS A 312 -1.63 2.14 -17.88
C LYS A 312 -1.84 3.50 -18.55
N GLU A 313 -3.06 3.89 -18.90
CA GLU A 313 -3.39 5.22 -19.42
C GLU A 313 -3.08 6.30 -18.39
N ARG A 314 -3.46 6.05 -17.13
CA ARG A 314 -3.14 6.93 -16.01
C ARG A 314 -1.63 7.03 -15.82
N MET A 315 -0.86 5.95 -16.02
CA MET A 315 0.61 5.96 -15.95
C MET A 315 1.25 6.69 -17.12
N ALA A 316 0.76 6.47 -18.35
CA ALA A 316 1.20 7.20 -19.55
C ALA A 316 0.87 8.71 -19.44
N TYR A 317 -0.23 9.06 -18.78
CA TYR A 317 -0.61 10.44 -18.47
C TYR A 317 0.19 11.04 -17.30
N LEU A 318 0.67 10.21 -16.36
CA LEU A 318 1.43 10.66 -15.19
C LEU A 318 2.91 10.86 -15.49
N LEU A 319 3.47 10.18 -16.50
CA LEU A 319 4.90 10.26 -16.83
C LEU A 319 5.14 10.88 -18.20
N ASP A 320 4.49 12.01 -18.48
CA ASP A 320 4.85 12.85 -19.62
C ASP A 320 6.22 13.51 -19.34
N ILE A 321 7.30 12.79 -19.66
CA ILE A 321 8.68 13.26 -19.48
C ILE A 321 8.90 14.54 -20.28
N ALA A 322 8.32 14.69 -21.47
CA ALA A 322 8.49 15.90 -22.27
C ALA A 322 7.94 17.14 -21.53
N ALA A 323 6.82 17.00 -20.83
CA ALA A 323 6.27 18.06 -19.98
C ALA A 323 7.16 18.41 -18.78
N CYS A 324 8.07 17.52 -18.36
CA CYS A 324 9.03 17.78 -17.28
C CYS A 324 10.18 18.72 -17.69
N SER A 325 10.18 19.24 -18.92
CA SER A 325 11.01 20.39 -19.29
C SER A 325 10.61 21.67 -18.53
N ASP A 326 9.37 21.73 -18.02
CA ASP A 326 8.92 22.70 -17.01
C ASP A 326 9.34 22.21 -15.60
N PRO A 327 10.17 22.98 -14.85
CA PRO A 327 10.58 22.63 -13.50
C PRO A 327 9.41 22.35 -12.54
N ALA A 328 8.31 23.10 -12.63
CA ALA A 328 7.14 22.89 -11.77
C ALA A 328 6.53 21.50 -12.03
N LYS A 329 6.48 21.11 -13.31
CA LYS A 329 5.94 19.81 -13.71
C LYS A 329 6.88 18.67 -13.33
N ALA A 330 8.19 18.83 -13.50
CA ALA A 330 9.17 17.84 -13.07
C ALA A 330 9.08 17.56 -11.55
N LEU A 331 8.91 18.62 -10.75
CA LEU A 331 8.74 18.50 -9.31
C LEU A 331 7.41 17.83 -8.93
N GLU A 332 6.30 18.25 -9.54
CA GLU A 332 4.98 17.65 -9.33
C GLU A 332 5.00 16.15 -9.66
N THR A 333 5.58 15.78 -10.81
CA THR A 333 5.71 14.39 -11.26
C THR A 333 6.57 13.57 -10.30
N ALA A 334 7.73 14.07 -9.89
CA ALA A 334 8.61 13.39 -8.93
C ALA A 334 7.92 13.17 -7.57
N ALA A 335 7.25 14.20 -7.05
CA ALA A 335 6.50 14.12 -5.80
C ALA A 335 5.36 13.10 -5.90
N GLY A 336 4.62 13.09 -7.01
CA GLY A 336 3.52 12.14 -7.24
C GLY A 336 3.97 10.68 -7.31
N LEU A 337 5.12 10.40 -7.96
CA LEU A 337 5.70 9.06 -8.02
C LEU A 337 6.15 8.58 -6.64
N LEU A 338 6.85 9.44 -5.89
CA LEU A 338 7.36 9.11 -4.57
C LEU A 338 6.23 8.97 -3.54
N GLN A 339 5.20 9.81 -3.58
CA GLN A 339 4.05 9.74 -2.66
C GLN A 339 3.27 8.43 -2.81
N ARG A 340 3.17 7.89 -4.03
CA ARG A 340 2.50 6.61 -4.31
C ARG A 340 3.28 5.40 -3.83
N TYR A 341 4.61 5.53 -3.82
CA TYR A 341 5.50 4.52 -3.27
C TYR A 341 5.64 4.64 -1.75
N ALA A 342 5.51 5.84 -1.19
CA ALA A 342 5.79 6.15 0.20
C ALA A 342 5.04 5.19 1.14
N GLN A 343 5.79 4.21 1.64
CA GLN A 343 5.40 3.42 2.80
C GLN A 343 5.20 4.39 3.97
N PRO A 344 4.28 4.08 4.90
CA PRO A 344 4.04 4.91 6.05
C PRO A 344 5.19 4.82 7.08
N THR A 345 6.41 5.22 6.70
CA THR A 345 7.57 5.35 7.59
C THR A 345 8.28 6.72 7.47
N ASN A 346 8.96 7.08 8.55
CA ASN A 346 9.46 8.40 8.94
C ASN A 346 10.67 8.90 8.13
N ASN A 347 10.51 9.06 6.81
CA ASN A 347 11.62 9.36 5.92
C ASN A 347 11.50 10.70 5.18
N ASP A 348 10.91 11.73 5.80
CA ASP A 348 10.76 13.07 5.19
C ASP A 348 12.06 13.62 4.60
N TYR A 349 13.20 13.38 5.27
CA TYR A 349 14.51 13.74 4.74
C TYR A 349 14.81 13.01 3.43
N TRP A 350 14.75 11.68 3.41
CA TRP A 350 15.06 10.87 2.23
C TRP A 350 14.06 11.07 1.11
N HIS A 351 12.78 11.24 1.44
CA HIS A 351 11.73 11.58 0.49
C HIS A 351 11.99 12.94 -0.15
N SER A 352 12.36 13.96 0.64
CA SER A 352 12.75 15.27 0.12
C SER A 352 14.00 15.19 -0.77
N GLN A 353 15.06 14.49 -0.33
CA GLN A 353 16.26 14.28 -1.16
C GLN A 353 15.94 13.54 -2.46
N SER A 354 15.13 12.49 -2.39
CA SER A 354 14.71 11.68 -3.54
C SER A 354 13.86 12.48 -4.52
N CYS A 355 12.95 13.32 -4.00
CA CYS A 355 12.12 14.19 -4.81
C CYS A 355 12.96 15.20 -5.58
N ARG A 356 13.97 15.80 -4.94
CA ARG A 356 14.89 16.75 -5.58
C ARG A 356 15.74 16.10 -6.66
N LEU A 357 16.30 14.93 -6.38
CA LEU A 357 17.14 14.23 -7.36
C LEU A 357 16.29 13.70 -8.54
N LEU A 358 15.13 13.09 -8.26
CA LEU A 358 14.24 12.58 -9.29
C LEU A 358 13.65 13.71 -10.16
N SER A 359 13.26 14.85 -9.59
CA SER A 359 12.78 16.00 -10.38
C SER A 359 13.88 16.51 -11.32
N GLY A 360 15.13 16.59 -10.84
CA GLY A 360 16.28 16.92 -11.68
C GLY A 360 16.49 15.91 -12.82
N TYR A 361 16.38 14.61 -12.55
CA TYR A 361 16.55 13.58 -13.58
C TYR A 361 15.43 13.58 -14.61
N LEU A 362 14.17 13.74 -14.20
CA LEU A 362 13.03 13.84 -15.12
C LEU A 362 13.18 15.05 -16.05
N MET A 363 13.62 16.19 -15.52
CA MET A 363 13.88 17.38 -16.32
C MET A 363 15.08 17.19 -17.26
N ALA A 364 16.17 16.57 -16.79
CA ALA A 364 17.31 16.25 -17.63
C ALA A 364 16.91 15.34 -18.81
N ALA A 365 16.08 14.33 -18.54
CA ALA A 365 15.54 13.45 -19.57
C ALA A 365 14.69 14.21 -20.59
N ALA A 366 13.81 15.11 -20.12
CA ALA A 366 13.00 15.97 -20.99
C ALA A 366 13.86 16.83 -21.92
N LEU A 367 14.94 17.42 -21.39
CA LEU A 367 15.85 18.28 -22.15
C LEU A 367 16.65 17.51 -23.22
N SER A 368 16.84 16.21 -23.04
CA SER A 368 17.54 15.34 -23.99
C SER A 368 16.62 14.45 -24.83
N ASP A 369 15.30 14.64 -24.74
CA ASP A 369 14.29 13.76 -25.37
C ASP A 369 14.50 12.26 -25.01
N ALA A 370 14.87 12.02 -23.75
CA ALA A 370 15.12 10.69 -23.22
C ALA A 370 13.87 10.13 -22.51
N ASP A 371 13.81 8.81 -22.44
CA ASP A 371 12.72 8.06 -21.81
C ASP A 371 13.01 7.70 -20.35
N VAL A 372 12.08 6.96 -19.74
CA VAL A 372 12.21 6.55 -18.34
C VAL A 372 13.27 5.49 -18.11
N ASP A 373 13.56 4.67 -19.13
CA ASP A 373 14.63 3.66 -19.06
C ASP A 373 15.99 4.36 -18.95
N THR A 374 16.16 5.49 -19.65
CA THR A 374 17.34 6.34 -19.50
C THR A 374 17.45 6.92 -18.09
N VAL A 375 16.34 7.42 -17.51
CA VAL A 375 16.31 7.90 -16.12
C VAL A 375 16.69 6.78 -15.14
N TYR A 376 16.18 5.57 -15.35
CA TYR A 376 16.52 4.39 -14.56
C TYR A 376 18.00 4.01 -14.70
N GLY A 377 18.55 4.14 -15.90
CA GLY A 377 19.98 3.98 -16.18
C GLY A 377 20.84 4.93 -15.34
N TRP A 378 20.46 6.21 -15.24
CA TRP A 378 21.17 7.19 -14.41
C TRP A 378 21.10 6.87 -12.91
N ILE A 379 19.95 6.39 -12.42
CA ILE A 379 19.78 6.02 -11.01
C ILE A 379 20.67 4.83 -10.63
N THR A 380 20.79 3.84 -11.53
CA THR A 380 21.61 2.65 -11.31
C THR A 380 23.10 2.88 -11.53
N HIS A 381 23.48 3.99 -12.18
CA HIS A 381 24.86 4.37 -12.46
C HIS A 381 25.18 5.78 -11.94
N PRO A 382 25.28 5.99 -10.62
CA PRO A 382 25.43 7.33 -10.01
C PRO A 382 26.74 8.05 -10.35
N GLY A 383 27.67 7.39 -11.04
CA GLY A 383 28.87 8.03 -11.61
C GLY A 383 28.61 8.71 -12.95
N ASP A 384 27.45 8.50 -13.57
CA ASP A 384 27.04 9.21 -14.78
C ASP A 384 26.60 10.64 -14.43
N LEU A 385 27.45 11.61 -14.79
CA LEU A 385 27.19 13.03 -14.56
C LEU A 385 26.39 13.68 -15.68
N ARG A 386 25.98 12.93 -16.72
CA ARG A 386 25.22 13.45 -17.85
C ARG A 386 23.95 14.22 -17.45
N PRO A 387 23.15 13.78 -16.46
CA PRO A 387 21.98 14.55 -16.02
C PRO A 387 22.35 15.92 -15.46
N VAL A 388 23.45 15.98 -14.70
CA VAL A 388 23.96 17.22 -14.10
C VAL A 388 24.45 18.19 -15.18
N GLU A 389 25.12 17.69 -16.21
CA GLU A 389 25.55 18.49 -17.37
C GLU A 389 24.36 19.06 -18.15
N LEU A 390 23.33 18.25 -18.40
CA LEU A 390 22.12 18.65 -19.10
C LEU A 390 21.37 19.74 -18.33
N LEU A 391 21.22 19.58 -17.01
CA LEU A 391 20.61 20.59 -16.15
C LEU A 391 21.42 21.90 -16.13
N ARG A 392 22.75 21.81 -16.06
CA ARG A 392 23.65 22.98 -16.02
C ARG A 392 23.61 23.80 -17.31
N ALA A 393 23.36 23.15 -18.45
CA ALA A 393 23.17 23.79 -19.74
C ALA A 393 21.72 24.21 -20.02
N GLY A 394 20.79 23.77 -19.17
CA GLY A 394 19.35 23.96 -19.32
C GLY A 394 18.79 25.20 -18.61
N PRO A 395 17.46 25.30 -18.49
CA PRO A 395 16.80 26.47 -17.92
C PRO A 395 16.84 26.56 -16.38
N SER A 396 17.27 25.50 -15.68
CA SER A 396 17.41 25.46 -14.21
C SER A 396 18.80 24.98 -13.77
N PRO A 397 19.85 25.77 -14.03
CA PRO A 397 21.23 25.39 -13.69
C PRO A 397 21.46 25.18 -12.19
N GLU A 398 20.66 25.82 -11.33
CA GLU A 398 20.70 25.65 -9.88
C GLU A 398 20.33 24.23 -9.43
N TRP A 399 19.46 23.53 -10.16
CA TRP A 399 19.13 22.12 -9.88
C TRP A 399 20.31 21.18 -10.13
N ALA A 400 21.24 21.56 -11.02
CA ALA A 400 22.46 20.80 -11.24
C ALA A 400 23.32 20.78 -9.95
N THR A 401 23.38 21.88 -9.22
CA THR A 401 24.10 21.97 -7.93
C THR A 401 23.45 21.10 -6.86
N ASP A 402 22.11 21.10 -6.78
CA ASP A 402 21.39 20.24 -5.84
C ASP A 402 21.60 18.74 -6.13
N CYS A 403 21.49 18.35 -7.40
CA CYS A 403 21.77 16.97 -7.84
C CYS A 403 23.22 16.57 -7.54
N GLU A 404 24.19 17.43 -7.85
CA GLU A 404 25.61 17.18 -7.58
C GLU A 404 25.90 17.05 -6.08
N GLN A 405 25.27 17.88 -5.24
CA GLN A 405 25.40 17.76 -3.78
C GLN A 405 24.87 16.42 -3.25
N ILE A 406 23.75 15.93 -3.79
CA ILE A 406 23.19 14.61 -3.43
C ILE A 406 24.11 13.49 -3.91
N LEU A 407 24.61 13.57 -5.14
CA LEU A 407 25.47 12.54 -5.74
C LEU A 407 26.87 12.49 -5.09
N THR A 408 27.36 13.61 -4.55
CA THR A 408 28.63 13.70 -3.81
C THR A 408 28.49 13.51 -2.30
N SER A 409 27.27 13.29 -1.80
CA SER A 409 27.03 12.95 -0.40
C SER A 409 27.70 11.62 -0.01
N PRO A 410 27.91 11.35 1.30
CA PRO A 410 28.47 10.08 1.75
C PRO A 410 27.76 8.88 1.09
N PRO A 411 28.47 7.80 0.71
CA PRO A 411 27.91 6.72 -0.09
C PRO A 411 26.58 6.18 0.45
N ARG A 412 26.48 5.95 1.76
CA ARG A 412 25.25 5.49 2.41
C ARG A 412 24.06 6.44 2.19
N THR A 413 24.28 7.74 2.24
CA THR A 413 23.23 8.75 2.03
C THR A 413 22.79 8.75 0.57
N ARG A 414 23.76 8.81 -0.35
CA ARG A 414 23.50 8.77 -1.79
C ARG A 414 22.73 7.49 -2.17
N ASP A 415 23.21 6.33 -1.72
CA ASP A 415 22.65 5.03 -2.08
C ASP A 415 21.23 4.86 -1.51
N ASN A 416 20.94 5.38 -0.31
CA ASN A 416 19.57 5.39 0.23
C ASN A 416 18.60 6.25 -0.59
N VAL A 417 19.05 7.41 -1.08
CA VAL A 417 18.24 8.26 -1.97
C VAL A 417 17.96 7.53 -3.28
N LEU A 418 18.99 6.96 -3.90
CA LEU A 418 18.85 6.22 -5.16
C LEU A 418 17.97 4.98 -5.01
N LEU A 419 18.11 4.21 -3.94
CA LEU A 419 17.25 3.05 -3.64
C LEU A 419 15.79 3.47 -3.44
N THR A 420 15.54 4.63 -2.82
CA THR A 420 14.18 5.15 -2.63
C THR A 420 13.55 5.52 -3.97
N ILE A 421 14.31 6.20 -4.84
CA ILE A 421 13.87 6.54 -6.19
C ILE A 421 13.65 5.27 -7.01
N GLN A 422 14.60 4.33 -7.00
CA GLN A 422 14.52 3.07 -7.72
C GLN A 422 13.28 2.28 -7.30
N ALA A 423 13.04 2.12 -6.01
CA ALA A 423 11.87 1.40 -5.52
C ALA A 423 10.56 2.13 -5.86
N ALA A 424 10.58 3.47 -5.88
CA ALA A 424 9.43 4.24 -6.35
C ALA A 424 9.17 4.06 -7.84
N LEU A 425 10.21 4.05 -8.68
CA LEU A 425 10.07 3.76 -10.10
C LEU A 425 9.63 2.32 -10.31
N ASP A 426 10.20 1.32 -9.62
CA ASP A 426 9.81 -0.09 -9.72
C ASP A 426 8.33 -0.30 -9.33
N TRP A 427 7.86 0.42 -8.31
CA TRP A 427 6.47 0.36 -7.87
C TRP A 427 5.50 0.97 -8.87
N ASN A 428 5.87 2.10 -9.47
CA ASN A 428 5.01 2.82 -10.42
C ASN A 428 5.18 2.32 -11.88
N LEU A 429 6.30 1.69 -12.21
CA LEU A 429 6.76 1.32 -13.56
C LEU A 429 7.39 -0.10 -13.59
N PRO A 430 6.64 -1.16 -13.26
CA PRO A 430 7.18 -2.50 -13.10
C PRO A 430 7.84 -3.12 -14.36
N GLN A 431 7.64 -2.52 -15.55
CA GLN A 431 8.24 -2.97 -16.82
C GLN A 431 9.68 -2.51 -17.02
N ALA A 432 10.16 -1.47 -16.32
CA ALA A 432 11.56 -1.02 -16.41
C ALA A 432 12.57 -2.10 -15.94
N LYS A 433 12.08 -3.09 -15.20
CA LYS A 433 12.84 -4.24 -14.69
C LYS A 433 13.15 -5.32 -15.73
N GLU A 434 12.42 -5.37 -16.85
CA GLU A 434 12.57 -6.45 -17.85
C GLU A 434 13.57 -6.11 -18.97
N SER A 435 14.04 -4.86 -19.03
CA SER A 435 14.89 -4.32 -20.10
C SER A 435 16.36 -4.16 -19.72
N HIS A 436 16.73 -4.54 -18.48
CA HIS A 436 18.09 -4.54 -17.91
C HIS A 436 18.37 -5.89 -17.25
#